data_AF-A0A814VJW1-F1
#
_entry.id   AF-A0A814VJW1-F1
#
_cell.length_a   1.000
_cell.length_b   1.000
_cell.length_c   1.000
_cell.angle_alpha   90.00
_cell.angle_beta   90.00
_cell.angle_gamma   90.00
#
_symmetry.space_group_name_H-M   'P 1'
#
loop_
_entity.id
_entity.type
_entity.pdbx_description
1 polymer ?
#
loop_
_entity_poly.entity_id
_entity_poly.type
_entity_poly.pdbx_seq_one_letter_code
_entity_poly.pdbx_strand_id
1 'polypeptide(L)'
;MNNISTTTINPDVARLNAARIGVQYIGQPLLFAIGMIGCILNIAIFLRRSMRQNSCAIYFHASSWANLFCLTWGVLASMLATFTNNNPATYNIGYCKIRFYMISFSQMSSRACVVLACLDRLLLCSRSPRKRLFCRASVAIKVVLVTIFFCACLPIYILVTYEPQLLIRQCLPMSQSVRTFEIVNLWLLGFGAPTLLMSILSSLTLWRLKQNAKRIGRQKVSSSYSRILEICIQISIKTMRA
;
A
#
# COMPACT_ATOMS: atom_id res chain seq x y z
N MET A 1 -44.96 35.06 21.73
CA MET A 1 -45.16 34.15 20.58
C MET A 1 -43.86 34.13 19.79
N ASN A 2 -43.01 33.13 20.02
CA ASN A 2 -41.73 33.00 19.33
C ASN A 2 -41.95 32.19 18.05
N ASN A 3 -41.91 32.88 16.92
CA ASN A 3 -42.07 32.26 15.61
C ASN A 3 -40.86 31.37 15.31
N ILE A 4 -41.14 30.08 15.20
CA ILE A 4 -40.24 29.02 14.76
C ILE A 4 -39.77 29.38 13.35
N SER A 5 -38.51 29.79 13.22
CA SER A 5 -37.85 29.94 11.92
C SER A 5 -37.67 28.55 11.30
N THR A 6 -38.58 28.18 10.42
CA THR A 6 -38.42 27.08 9.47
C THR A 6 -37.20 27.37 8.61
N THR A 7 -36.05 26.78 8.96
CA THR A 7 -34.84 26.83 8.15
C THR A 7 -35.11 26.19 6.80
N THR A 8 -35.27 27.01 5.76
CA THR A 8 -35.25 26.59 4.36
C THR A 8 -33.89 25.94 4.09
N ILE A 9 -33.90 24.61 3.92
CA ILE A 9 -32.69 23.85 3.59
C ILE A 9 -32.23 24.32 2.21
N ASN A 10 -31.06 24.96 2.15
CA ASN A 10 -30.46 25.42 0.90
C ASN A 10 -30.41 24.27 -0.13
N PRO A 11 -30.85 24.48 -1.39
CA PRO A 11 -30.91 23.42 -2.40
C PRO A 11 -29.54 22.78 -2.68
N ASP A 12 -28.44 23.52 -2.45
CA ASP A 12 -27.07 23.01 -2.58
C ASP A 12 -26.74 21.94 -1.52
N VAL A 13 -27.23 22.13 -0.28
CA VAL A 13 -27.05 21.15 0.81
C VAL A 13 -27.83 19.88 0.52
N ALA A 14 -29.03 20.00 -0.07
CA ALA A 14 -29.84 18.85 -0.48
C ALA A 14 -29.16 18.03 -1.57
N ARG A 15 -28.58 18.68 -2.59
CA ARG A 15 -27.82 18.01 -3.66
C ARG A 15 -26.57 17.31 -3.13
N LEU A 16 -25.83 17.96 -2.23
CA LEU A 16 -24.64 17.37 -1.60
C LEU A 16 -24.99 16.13 -0.77
N ASN A 17 -26.08 16.17 -0.02
CA ASN A 17 -26.56 15.04 0.77
C ASN A 17 -27.03 13.88 -0.11
N ALA A 18 -27.75 14.16 -1.20
CA ALA A 18 -28.15 13.12 -2.17
C ALA A 18 -26.94 12.44 -2.81
N ALA A 19 -25.91 13.21 -3.20
CA ALA A 19 -24.67 12.67 -3.73
C ALA A 19 -23.92 11.81 -2.70
N ARG A 20 -23.86 12.26 -1.44
CA ARG A 20 -23.25 11.49 -0.33
C ARG A 20 -23.93 10.14 -0.13
N ILE A 21 -25.27 10.13 -0.13
CA ILE A 21 -26.06 8.91 0.01
C ILE A 21 -25.76 7.95 -1.14
N GLY A 22 -25.73 8.43 -2.39
CA GLY A 22 -25.38 7.59 -3.55
C GLY A 22 -24.00 6.95 -3.44
N VAL A 23 -22.99 7.73 -3.03
CA VAL A 23 -21.62 7.22 -2.83
C VAL A 23 -21.56 6.20 -1.68
N GLN A 24 -22.29 6.41 -0.60
CA GLN A 24 -22.31 5.49 0.54
C GLN A 24 -23.06 4.19 0.25
N TYR A 25 -24.21 4.24 -0.42
CA TYR A 25 -25.03 3.06 -0.67
C TYR A 25 -24.56 2.23 -1.88
N ILE A 26 -24.03 2.87 -2.93
CA ILE A 26 -23.62 2.16 -4.16
C ILE A 26 -22.10 2.07 -4.24
N GLY A 27 -21.40 3.17 -3.98
CA GLY A 27 -19.95 3.23 -4.11
C GLY A 27 -19.21 2.38 -3.08
N GLN A 28 -19.59 2.43 -1.80
CA GLN A 28 -18.90 1.68 -0.75
C GLN A 28 -19.01 0.16 -0.91
N PRO A 29 -20.19 -0.45 -1.18
CA PRO A 29 -20.28 -1.89 -1.38
C PRO A 29 -19.53 -2.38 -2.61
N LEU A 30 -19.56 -1.61 -3.71
CA LEU A 30 -18.81 -1.96 -4.93
C LEU A 30 -17.30 -1.95 -4.67
N LEU A 31 -16.78 -0.89 -4.04
CA LEU A 31 -15.37 -0.79 -3.66
C LEU A 31 -14.96 -1.88 -2.69
N PHE A 32 -15.84 -2.23 -1.75
CA PHE A 32 -15.62 -3.33 -0.82
C PHE A 32 -15.53 -4.67 -1.55
N ALA A 33 -16.48 -4.98 -2.43
CA ALA A 33 -16.50 -6.23 -3.18
C ALA A 33 -15.23 -6.39 -4.04
N ILE A 34 -14.92 -5.36 -4.84
CA ILE A 34 -13.71 -5.35 -5.70
C ILE A 34 -12.44 -5.46 -4.85
N GLY A 35 -12.36 -4.70 -3.76
CA GLY A 35 -11.22 -4.69 -2.85
C GLY A 35 -10.99 -6.05 -2.17
N MET A 36 -12.07 -6.67 -1.68
CA MET A 36 -12.03 -7.99 -1.05
C MET A 36 -11.57 -9.07 -2.03
N ILE A 37 -12.18 -9.11 -3.23
CA ILE A 37 -11.78 -10.06 -4.28
C ILE A 37 -10.30 -9.88 -4.63
N GLY A 38 -9.87 -8.64 -4.85
CA GLY A 38 -8.47 -8.32 -5.16
C GLY A 38 -7.49 -8.76 -4.05
N CYS A 39 -7.83 -8.52 -2.78
CA CYS A 39 -6.99 -8.95 -1.67
C CYS A 39 -6.92 -10.47 -1.54
N ILE A 40 -8.06 -11.17 -1.66
CA ILE A 40 -8.12 -12.64 -1.58
C ILE A 40 -7.31 -13.28 -2.71
N LEU A 41 -7.46 -12.79 -3.95
CA LEU A 41 -6.70 -13.27 -5.10
C LEU A 41 -5.20 -13.03 -4.92
N ASN A 42 -4.79 -11.84 -4.45
CA ASN A 42 -3.39 -11.55 -4.17
C ASN A 42 -2.81 -12.50 -3.11
N ILE A 43 -3.53 -12.71 -2.00
CA ILE A 43 -3.14 -13.65 -0.95
C ILE A 43 -3.00 -15.06 -1.55
N ALA A 44 -4.00 -15.55 -2.29
CA ALA A 44 -3.97 -16.87 -2.93
C ALA A 44 -2.78 -17.06 -3.89
N ILE A 45 -2.45 -16.04 -4.69
CA ILE A 45 -1.31 -16.06 -5.62
C ILE A 45 0.01 -16.13 -4.86
N PHE A 46 0.19 -15.29 -3.84
CA PHE A 46 1.43 -15.24 -3.05
C PHE A 46 1.59 -16.43 -2.10
N LEU A 47 0.51 -17.16 -1.79
CA LEU A 47 0.58 -18.42 -1.04
C LEU A 47 1.30 -19.52 -1.83
N ARG A 48 1.42 -19.44 -3.16
CA ARG A 48 2.09 -20.47 -3.98
C ARG A 48 3.57 -20.58 -3.66
N ARG A 49 4.07 -21.82 -3.55
CA ARG A 49 5.45 -22.14 -3.11
C ARG A 49 6.54 -21.51 -3.98
N SER A 50 6.32 -21.37 -5.29
CA SER A 50 7.31 -20.74 -6.19
C SER A 50 7.46 -19.23 -5.95
N MET A 51 6.42 -18.55 -5.47
CA MET A 51 6.43 -17.11 -5.23
C MET A 51 7.05 -16.76 -3.86
N ARG A 52 6.94 -17.65 -2.87
CA ARG A 52 7.50 -17.45 -1.52
C ARG A 52 9.04 -17.38 -1.47
N GLN A 53 9.71 -17.81 -2.53
CA GLN A 53 11.17 -17.68 -2.64
C GLN A 53 11.60 -16.25 -2.99
N ASN A 54 10.69 -15.43 -3.53
CA ASN A 54 10.96 -14.05 -3.89
C ASN A 54 10.68 -13.11 -2.71
N SER A 55 11.71 -12.40 -2.25
CA SER A 55 11.60 -11.42 -1.16
C SER A 55 10.56 -10.33 -1.43
N CYS A 56 10.55 -9.77 -2.65
CA CYS A 56 9.55 -8.82 -3.13
C CYS A 56 8.10 -9.32 -2.95
N ALA A 57 7.83 -10.61 -3.20
CA ALA A 57 6.49 -11.19 -3.06
C ALA A 57 6.03 -11.27 -1.60
N ILE A 58 6.96 -11.44 -0.65
CA ILE A 58 6.66 -11.47 0.79
C ILE A 58 6.14 -10.11 1.26
N TYR A 59 6.75 -9.01 0.79
CA TYR A 59 6.27 -7.66 1.10
C TYR A 59 4.86 -7.40 0.54
N PHE A 60 4.58 -7.81 -0.71
CA PHE A 60 3.24 -7.68 -1.29
C PHE A 60 2.20 -8.56 -0.59
N HIS A 61 2.58 -9.75 -0.14
CA HIS A 61 1.73 -10.61 0.67
C HIS A 61 1.36 -9.95 2.00
N ALA A 62 2.34 -9.39 2.72
CA ALA A 62 2.10 -8.64 3.96
C ALA A 62 1.21 -7.41 3.74
N SER A 63 1.44 -6.65 2.66
CA SER A 63 0.58 -5.53 2.28
C SER A 63 -0.87 -5.97 1.99
N SER A 64 -1.06 -7.13 1.35
CA SER A 64 -2.40 -7.65 1.05
C SER A 64 -3.19 -8.00 2.32
N TRP A 65 -2.52 -8.58 3.34
CA TRP A 65 -3.13 -8.81 4.66
C TRP A 65 -3.49 -7.50 5.36
N ALA A 66 -2.59 -6.51 5.34
CA ALA A 66 -2.87 -5.20 5.90
C ALA A 66 -4.07 -4.52 5.19
N ASN A 67 -4.15 -4.60 3.86
CA ASN A 67 -5.29 -4.08 3.10
C ASN A 67 -6.59 -4.81 3.44
N LEU A 68 -6.55 -6.13 3.64
CA LEU A 68 -7.70 -6.90 4.07
C LEU A 68 -8.23 -6.40 5.42
N PHE A 69 -7.35 -6.22 6.41
CA PHE A 69 -7.74 -5.65 7.71
C PHE A 69 -8.32 -4.24 7.59
N CYS A 70 -7.73 -3.40 6.73
CA CYS A 70 -8.26 -2.06 6.46
C CYS A 70 -9.67 -2.09 5.86
N LEU A 71 -9.94 -3.02 4.93
CA LEU A 71 -11.25 -3.17 4.31
C LEU A 71 -12.28 -3.67 5.33
N THR A 72 -11.93 -4.64 6.18
CA THR A 72 -12.82 -5.19 7.21
C THR A 72 -13.12 -4.17 8.32
N TRP A 73 -12.11 -3.54 8.91
CA TRP A 73 -12.32 -2.60 10.03
C TRP A 73 -12.71 -1.19 9.57
N GLY A 74 -12.34 -0.79 8.35
CA GLY A 74 -12.68 0.50 7.77
C GLY A 74 -14.00 0.46 7.02
N VAL A 75 -14.01 -0.24 5.89
CA VAL A 75 -15.11 -0.15 4.92
C VAL A 75 -16.31 -0.96 5.37
N LEU A 76 -16.13 -2.23 5.75
CA LEU A 76 -17.24 -3.09 6.19
C LEU A 76 -17.90 -2.53 7.45
N ALA A 77 -17.13 -2.10 8.45
CA ALA A 77 -17.67 -1.43 9.63
C ALA A 77 -18.46 -0.15 9.30
N SER A 78 -17.99 0.64 8.32
CA SER A 78 -18.72 1.84 7.85
C SER A 78 -20.00 1.47 7.12
N MET A 79 -19.94 0.42 6.29
CA MET A 79 -21.07 -0.09 5.54
C MET A 79 -22.17 -0.58 6.49
N LEU A 80 -21.84 -1.45 7.46
CA LEU A 80 -22.82 -1.92 8.45
C LEU A 80 -23.45 -0.76 9.23
N ALA A 81 -22.65 0.25 9.61
CA ALA A 81 -23.17 1.42 10.31
C ALA A 81 -24.19 2.21 9.47
N THR A 82 -23.97 2.32 8.15
CA THR A 82 -24.91 2.96 7.21
C THR A 82 -26.17 2.12 7.01
N PHE A 83 -26.03 0.81 6.78
CA PHE A 83 -27.20 -0.06 6.50
C PHE A 83 -28.10 -0.29 7.71
N THR A 84 -27.52 -0.43 8.91
CA THR A 84 -28.29 -0.67 10.14
C THR A 84 -28.74 0.61 10.84
N ASN A 85 -28.34 1.78 10.33
CA ASN A 85 -28.47 3.08 11.01
C ASN A 85 -27.93 3.10 12.46
N ASN A 86 -27.12 2.12 12.83
CA ASN A 86 -26.54 1.98 14.16
C ASN A 86 -25.01 1.91 14.06
N ASN A 87 -24.33 2.92 14.58
CA ASN A 87 -22.88 2.98 14.54
C ASN A 87 -22.29 2.65 15.93
N PRO A 88 -21.72 1.45 16.15
CA PRO A 88 -21.13 1.07 17.43
C PRO A 88 -20.01 2.00 17.90
N ALA A 89 -19.37 2.74 16.99
CA ALA A 89 -18.33 3.70 17.34
C ALA A 89 -18.84 4.95 18.07
N THR A 90 -20.16 5.17 18.14
CA THR A 90 -20.73 6.37 18.77
C THR A 90 -21.09 6.19 20.24
N TYR A 91 -21.20 4.94 20.70
CA TYR A 91 -21.55 4.62 22.08
C TYR A 91 -20.53 3.70 22.76
N ASN A 92 -19.77 2.90 22.01
CA ASN A 92 -18.75 2.03 22.57
C ASN A 92 -17.34 2.63 22.39
N ILE A 93 -16.77 3.09 23.50
CA ILE A 93 -15.44 3.72 23.57
C ILE A 93 -14.37 2.76 23.04
N GLY A 94 -14.39 1.49 23.49
CA GLY A 94 -13.42 0.48 23.08
C GLY A 94 -13.48 0.20 21.58
N TYR A 95 -14.69 0.05 21.04
CA TYR A 95 -14.89 -0.17 19.61
C TYR A 95 -14.39 1.00 18.77
N CYS A 96 -14.68 2.25 19.17
CA CYS A 96 -14.13 3.39 18.45
C CYS A 96 -12.59 3.35 18.40
N LYS A 97 -11.95 3.26 19.57
CA LYS A 97 -10.49 3.32 19.70
C LYS A 97 -9.82 2.25 18.85
N ILE A 98 -10.29 1.01 18.97
CA ILE A 98 -9.76 -0.13 18.21
C ILE A 98 -9.99 0.06 16.71
N ARG A 99 -11.17 0.53 16.29
CA ARG A 99 -11.48 0.73 14.87
C ARG A 99 -10.53 1.73 14.22
N PHE A 100 -10.36 2.92 14.80
CA PHE A 100 -9.47 3.94 14.23
C PHE A 100 -8.01 3.50 14.30
N TYR A 101 -7.59 2.85 15.38
CA TYR A 101 -6.25 2.27 15.49
C TYR A 101 -5.98 1.25 14.37
N MET A 102 -6.89 0.29 14.17
CA MET A 102 -6.75 -0.76 13.16
C MET A 102 -6.70 -0.18 11.74
N ILE A 103 -7.51 0.83 11.43
CA ILE A 103 -7.48 1.51 10.12
C ILE A 103 -6.12 2.18 9.90
N SER A 104 -5.66 2.99 10.85
CA SER A 104 -4.40 3.73 10.75
C SER A 104 -3.19 2.79 10.66
N PHE A 105 -3.14 1.78 11.53
CA PHE A 105 -2.12 0.73 11.52
C PHE A 105 -2.06 -0.02 10.19
N SER A 106 -3.23 -0.45 9.69
CA SER A 106 -3.32 -1.24 8.45
C SER A 106 -2.90 -0.44 7.23
N GLN A 107 -3.35 0.81 7.11
CA GLN A 107 -2.98 1.67 5.98
C GLN A 107 -1.47 1.95 5.96
N MET A 108 -0.89 2.27 7.11
CA MET A 108 0.54 2.58 7.20
C MET A 108 1.40 1.34 6.94
N SER A 109 1.04 0.19 7.52
CA SER A 109 1.73 -1.08 7.28
C SER A 109 1.70 -1.48 5.80
N SER A 110 0.55 -1.32 5.14
CA SER A 110 0.42 -1.62 3.72
C SER A 110 1.34 -0.76 2.85
N ARG A 111 1.32 0.57 3.06
CA ARG A 111 2.16 1.52 2.31
C ARG A 111 3.65 1.24 2.55
N ALA A 112 4.06 1.05 3.79
CA ALA A 112 5.44 0.74 4.15
C ALA A 112 5.93 -0.56 3.47
N CYS A 113 5.12 -1.61 3.47
CA CYS A 113 5.45 -2.87 2.80
C CYS A 113 5.66 -2.68 1.28
N VAL A 114 4.82 -1.89 0.61
CA VAL A 114 4.99 -1.65 -0.83
C VAL A 114 6.26 -0.83 -1.10
N VAL A 115 6.64 0.11 -0.21
CA VAL A 115 7.88 0.91 -0.39
C VAL A 115 9.08 -0.01 -0.28
N LEU A 116 9.06 -0.92 0.69
CA LEU A 116 10.08 -1.94 0.87
C LEU A 116 10.14 -2.90 -0.32
N ALA A 117 9.00 -3.27 -0.92
CA ALA A 117 8.96 -4.09 -2.14
C ALA A 117 9.66 -3.39 -3.32
N CYS A 118 9.43 -2.08 -3.48
CA CYS A 118 10.10 -1.26 -4.49
C CYS A 118 11.61 -1.15 -4.23
N LEU A 119 12.00 -0.96 -2.97
CA LEU A 119 13.41 -0.93 -2.58
C LEU A 119 14.11 -2.27 -2.82
N ASP A 120 13.48 -3.39 -2.44
CA ASP A 120 13.99 -4.74 -2.69
C ASP A 120 14.22 -4.97 -4.18
N ARG A 121 13.26 -4.59 -5.03
CA ARG A 121 13.38 -4.69 -6.50
C ARG A 121 14.53 -3.83 -7.05
N LEU A 122 14.74 -2.63 -6.51
CA LEU A 122 15.86 -1.77 -6.89
C LEU A 122 17.21 -2.39 -6.52
N LEU A 123 17.30 -3.01 -5.33
CA LEU A 123 18.49 -3.70 -4.85
C LEU A 123 18.80 -4.94 -5.69
N LEU A 124 17.78 -5.71 -6.10
CA LEU A 124 17.92 -6.84 -7.03
C LEU A 124 18.50 -6.41 -8.39
N CYS A 125 18.10 -5.24 -8.90
CA CYS A 125 18.63 -4.69 -10.15
C CYS A 125 20.09 -4.20 -10.05
N SER A 126 20.64 -4.11 -8.84
CA SER A 126 22.02 -3.69 -8.60
C SER A 126 23.03 -4.80 -8.91
N ARG A 127 24.24 -4.40 -9.33
CA ARG A 127 25.34 -5.31 -9.72
C ARG A 127 26.10 -5.89 -8.52
N SER A 128 25.95 -5.31 -7.33
CA SER A 128 26.70 -5.73 -6.14
C SER A 128 26.11 -7.01 -5.52
N PRO A 129 26.91 -8.08 -5.35
CA PRO A 129 26.44 -9.34 -4.76
C PRO A 129 26.03 -9.18 -3.29
N ARG A 130 26.66 -8.26 -2.54
CA ARG A 130 26.28 -7.95 -1.15
C ARG A 130 24.86 -7.39 -1.06
N LYS A 131 24.44 -6.56 -2.04
CA LYS A 131 23.07 -6.01 -2.10
C LYS A 131 22.02 -7.07 -2.44
N ARG A 132 22.39 -8.10 -3.22
CA ARG A 132 21.51 -9.25 -3.53
C ARG A 132 21.33 -10.20 -2.36
N LEU A 133 22.30 -10.27 -1.45
CA LEU A 133 22.19 -11.06 -0.22
C LEU A 133 21.08 -10.54 0.71
N PHE A 134 20.83 -9.23 0.69
CA PHE A 134 19.75 -8.59 1.45
C PHE A 134 18.36 -9.01 0.94
N CYS A 135 18.26 -9.35 -0.35
CA CYS A 135 17.03 -9.81 -1.01
C CYS A 135 16.73 -11.30 -0.77
N ARG A 136 17.17 -11.87 0.37
CA ARG A 136 16.82 -13.24 0.78
C ARG A 136 15.48 -13.25 1.52
N ALA A 137 14.64 -14.25 1.24
CA ALA A 137 13.31 -14.40 1.83
C ALA A 137 13.32 -14.33 3.37
N SER A 138 14.31 -14.95 4.01
CA SER A 138 14.47 -14.93 5.47
C SER A 138 14.74 -13.53 6.03
N VAL A 139 15.47 -12.68 5.29
CA VAL A 139 15.72 -11.28 5.68
C VAL A 139 14.47 -10.46 5.47
N ALA A 140 13.78 -10.66 4.34
CA ALA A 140 12.52 -9.97 4.05
C ALA A 140 11.46 -10.19 5.14
N ILE A 141 11.31 -11.42 5.64
CA ILE A 141 10.39 -11.71 6.76
C ILE A 141 10.76 -10.91 8.01
N LYS A 142 12.06 -10.86 8.38
CA LYS A 142 12.53 -10.08 9.53
C LYS A 142 12.24 -8.58 9.35
N VAL A 143 12.50 -8.03 8.15
CA VAL A 143 12.24 -6.63 7.83
C VAL A 143 10.74 -6.33 7.90
N VAL A 144 9.89 -7.22 7.37
CA VAL A 144 8.43 -7.10 7.47
C VAL A 144 7.98 -7.07 8.93
N LEU A 145 8.47 -7.99 9.77
CA LEU A 145 8.11 -8.03 11.19
C LEU A 145 8.51 -6.76 11.93
N VAL A 146 9.73 -6.26 11.72
CA VAL A 146 10.20 -4.99 12.31
C VAL A 146 9.35 -3.83 11.82
N THR A 147 8.99 -3.81 10.54
CA THR A 147 8.15 -2.77 9.94
C THR A 147 6.76 -2.79 10.53
N ILE A 148 6.15 -3.96 10.68
CA ILE A 148 4.82 -4.12 11.32
C ILE A 148 4.87 -3.64 12.77
N PHE A 149 5.91 -3.99 13.52
CA PHE A 149 6.08 -3.52 14.90
C PHE A 149 6.18 -1.99 14.97
N PHE A 150 7.04 -1.39 14.15
CA PHE A 150 7.16 0.07 14.07
C PHE A 150 5.83 0.72 13.65
N CYS A 151 5.13 0.13 12.69
CA CYS A 151 3.83 0.62 12.25
C CYS A 151 2.73 0.45 13.30
N ALA A 152 2.83 -0.51 14.22
CA ALA A 152 1.90 -0.68 15.33
C ALA A 152 2.14 0.36 16.44
N CYS A 153 3.40 0.74 16.68
CA CYS A 153 3.74 1.71 17.72
C CYS A 153 3.30 3.14 17.38
N LEU A 154 3.44 3.59 16.14
CA LEU A 154 3.12 4.99 15.79
C LEU A 154 1.65 5.40 16.07
N PRO A 155 0.61 4.62 15.69
CA PRO A 155 -0.78 4.99 15.97
C PRO A 155 -1.22 4.69 17.41
N ILE A 156 -0.33 4.33 18.33
CA ILE A 156 -0.72 3.99 19.71
C ILE A 156 -1.41 5.15 20.44
N TYR A 157 -1.08 6.40 20.08
CA TYR A 157 -1.72 7.59 20.64
C TYR A 157 -3.25 7.59 20.41
N ILE A 158 -3.73 7.00 19.31
CA ILE A 158 -5.16 6.90 18.97
C ILE A 158 -5.94 6.15 20.06
N LEU A 159 -5.34 5.10 20.64
CA LEU A 159 -5.98 4.31 21.70
C LEU A 159 -6.18 5.11 23.00
N VAL A 160 -5.37 6.16 23.20
CA VAL A 160 -5.46 7.00 24.40
C VAL A 160 -6.44 8.16 24.16
N THR A 161 -6.32 8.86 23.02
CA THR A 161 -6.93 10.17 22.82
C THR A 161 -8.32 10.20 22.19
N TYR A 162 -8.82 9.08 21.64
CA TYR A 162 -10.10 9.05 20.94
C TYR A 162 -11.26 8.77 21.89
N GLU A 163 -12.31 9.57 21.79
CA GLU A 163 -13.52 9.39 22.59
C GLU A 163 -14.78 9.55 21.73
N PRO A 164 -15.86 8.78 22.03
CA PRO A 164 -17.12 8.93 21.35
C PRO A 164 -17.82 10.22 21.81
N GLN A 165 -18.12 11.10 20.86
CA GLN A 165 -18.84 12.34 21.14
C GLN A 165 -20.32 12.15 20.84
N LEU A 166 -21.12 12.00 21.90
CA LEU A 166 -22.56 11.71 21.85
C LEU A 166 -23.34 12.79 21.08
N LEU A 167 -22.93 14.06 21.17
CA LEU A 167 -23.62 15.19 20.53
C LEU A 167 -23.56 15.13 19.00
N ILE A 168 -22.41 14.70 18.44
CA ILE A 168 -22.15 14.69 17.00
C ILE A 168 -22.31 13.27 16.42
N ARG A 169 -22.53 12.26 17.28
CA ARG A 169 -22.53 10.83 16.92
C ARG A 169 -21.30 10.47 16.07
N GLN A 170 -20.14 10.98 16.48
CA GLN A 170 -18.87 10.74 15.83
C GLN A 170 -17.83 10.42 16.90
N CYS A 171 -16.79 9.69 16.49
CA CYS A 171 -15.65 9.48 17.36
C CYS A 171 -14.49 10.35 16.89
N LEU A 172 -14.01 11.19 17.79
CA LEU A 172 -13.10 12.28 17.50
C LEU A 172 -12.00 12.33 18.56
N PRO A 173 -10.83 12.91 18.23
CA PRO A 173 -9.80 13.17 19.23
C PRO A 173 -10.30 14.23 20.23
N MET A 174 -10.00 14.02 21.52
CA MET A 174 -10.43 14.89 22.61
C MET A 174 -9.86 16.33 22.50
N SER A 175 -8.67 16.49 21.91
CA SER A 175 -7.98 17.78 21.81
C SER A 175 -7.71 18.21 20.37
N GLN A 176 -7.75 19.52 20.14
CA GLN A 176 -7.48 20.12 18.83
C GLN A 176 -6.02 19.93 18.39
N SER A 177 -5.08 19.89 19.35
CA SER A 177 -3.66 19.61 19.07
C SER A 177 -3.44 18.22 18.48
N VAL A 178 -4.13 17.20 19.02
CA VAL A 178 -4.06 15.82 18.51
C VAL A 178 -4.64 15.74 17.11
N ARG A 179 -5.74 16.46 16.83
CA ARG A 179 -6.32 16.54 15.48
C ARG A 179 -5.35 17.13 14.47
N THR A 180 -4.66 18.22 14.81
CA THR A 180 -3.64 18.82 13.93
C THR A 180 -2.47 17.88 13.71
N PHE A 181 -1.99 17.21 14.76
CA PHE A 181 -0.94 16.21 14.67
C PHE A 181 -1.32 15.05 13.74
N GLU A 182 -2.55 14.52 13.87
CA GLU A 182 -3.07 13.46 13.00
C GLU A 182 -3.10 13.89 11.52
N ILE A 183 -3.58 15.10 11.23
CA ILE A 183 -3.61 15.64 9.87
C ILE A 183 -2.18 15.72 9.31
N VAL A 184 -1.24 16.30 10.06
CA VAL A 184 0.17 16.39 9.63
C VAL A 184 0.77 15.00 9.41
N ASN A 185 0.53 14.05 10.33
CA ASN A 185 1.01 12.68 10.23
C ASN A 185 0.43 11.97 9.00
N LEU A 186 -0.87 12.12 8.73
CA LEU A 186 -1.55 11.56 7.56
C LEU A 186 -0.97 12.13 6.26
N TRP A 187 -0.76 13.44 6.19
CA TRP A 187 -0.18 14.06 5.00
C TRP A 187 1.29 13.67 4.82
N LEU A 188 2.09 13.68 5.87
CA LEU A 188 3.53 13.42 5.77
C LEU A 188 3.83 11.92 5.63
N LEU A 189 3.42 11.10 6.60
CA LEU A 189 3.71 9.65 6.62
C LEU A 189 2.70 8.83 5.83
N GLY A 190 1.48 9.34 5.65
CA GLY A 190 0.48 8.67 4.85
C GLY A 190 0.67 8.93 3.36
N PHE A 191 0.53 10.18 2.92
CA PHE A 191 0.49 10.50 1.49
C PHE A 191 1.86 10.91 0.94
N GLY A 192 2.48 11.94 1.50
CA GLY A 192 3.68 12.57 0.96
C GLY A 192 4.86 11.62 0.87
N ALA A 193 5.38 11.14 1.99
CA ALA A 193 6.60 10.36 2.02
C ALA A 193 6.49 9.04 1.23
N PRO A 194 5.45 8.19 1.41
CA PRO A 194 5.36 6.95 0.65
C PRO A 194 5.18 7.19 -0.85
N THR A 195 4.33 8.12 -1.28
CA THR A 195 4.09 8.33 -2.73
C THR A 195 5.33 8.87 -3.45
N LEU A 196 6.03 9.83 -2.84
CA LEU A 196 7.29 10.35 -3.38
C LEU A 196 8.35 9.25 -3.45
N LEU A 197 8.53 8.47 -2.38
CA LEU A 197 9.48 7.36 -2.35
C LEU A 197 9.13 6.31 -3.42
N MET A 198 7.87 5.90 -3.55
CA MET A 198 7.46 4.94 -4.58
C MET A 198 7.73 5.46 -5.97
N SER A 199 7.40 6.72 -6.25
CA SER A 199 7.58 7.34 -7.55
C SER A 199 9.06 7.37 -7.94
N ILE A 200 9.92 7.81 -7.01
CA ILE A 200 11.38 7.85 -7.19
C ILE A 200 11.94 6.44 -7.37
N LEU A 201 11.61 5.51 -6.48
CA LEU A 201 12.12 4.12 -6.52
C LEU A 201 11.64 3.37 -7.77
N SER A 202 10.39 3.57 -8.18
CA SER A 202 9.85 2.96 -9.40
C SER A 202 10.52 3.51 -10.64
N SER A 203 10.72 4.83 -10.71
CA SER A 203 11.43 5.48 -11.82
C SER A 203 12.88 5.00 -11.92
N LEU A 204 13.59 4.92 -10.79
CA LEU A 204 14.96 4.39 -10.73
C LEU A 204 15.01 2.92 -11.14
N THR A 205 14.03 2.11 -10.73
CA THR A 205 13.95 0.70 -11.10
C THR A 205 13.76 0.54 -12.60
N LEU A 206 12.83 1.30 -13.21
CA LEU A 206 12.62 1.30 -14.66
C LEU A 206 13.85 1.77 -15.42
N TRP A 207 14.52 2.81 -14.93
CA TRP A 207 15.75 3.32 -15.54
C TRP A 207 16.88 2.27 -15.51
N ARG A 208 17.08 1.59 -14.37
CA ARG A 208 18.07 0.51 -14.25
C ARG A 208 17.73 -0.70 -15.10
N LEU A 209 16.45 -1.08 -15.17
CA LEU A 209 15.99 -2.16 -16.04
C LEU A 209 16.26 -1.84 -17.51
N LYS A 210 15.95 -0.61 -17.97
CA LYS A 210 16.28 -0.15 -19.32
C LYS A 210 17.79 -0.16 -19.58
N GLN A 211 18.60 0.26 -18.61
CA GLN A 211 20.06 0.24 -18.74
C GLN A 211 20.61 -1.20 -18.83
N ASN A 212 20.09 -2.12 -18.01
CA ASN A 212 20.47 -3.54 -18.05
C ASN A 212 20.01 -4.22 -19.35
N ALA A 213 18.80 -3.92 -19.84
CA ALA A 213 18.31 -4.42 -21.12
C ALA A 213 19.17 -3.94 -22.30
N LYS A 214 19.53 -2.65 -22.34
CA LYS A 214 20.46 -2.10 -23.35
C LYS A 214 21.84 -2.77 -23.28
N ARG A 215 22.34 -3.08 -22.08
CA ARG A 215 23.62 -3.78 -21.89
C ARG A 215 23.54 -5.23 -22.37
N ILE A 216 22.52 -5.99 -21.99
CA ILE A 216 22.35 -7.37 -22.45
C ILE A 216 22.12 -7.42 -23.96
N GLY A 217 21.37 -6.47 -24.53
CA GLY A 217 21.24 -6.30 -25.98
C GLY A 217 22.60 -6.07 -26.66
N ARG A 218 23.39 -5.12 -26.15
CA ARG A 218 24.77 -4.88 -26.65
C ARG A 218 25.70 -6.08 -26.43
N GLN A 219 25.55 -6.82 -25.35
CA GLN A 219 26.38 -7.98 -25.00
C GLN A 219 26.01 -9.21 -25.84
N LYS A 220 24.73 -9.42 -26.16
CA LYS A 220 24.28 -10.41 -27.15
C LYS A 220 24.80 -10.07 -28.55
N VAL A 221 24.69 -8.80 -28.96
CA VAL A 221 25.21 -8.34 -30.25
C VAL A 221 26.74 -8.50 -30.32
N SER A 222 27.48 -8.06 -29.31
CA SER A 222 28.95 -8.23 -29.23
C SER A 222 29.38 -9.70 -29.15
N SER A 223 28.64 -10.56 -28.44
CA SER A 223 28.92 -12.01 -28.40
C SER A 223 28.65 -12.69 -29.74
N SER A 224 27.63 -12.26 -30.49
CA SER A 224 27.39 -12.73 -31.86
C SER A 224 28.50 -12.31 -32.82
N TYR A 225 29.00 -11.07 -32.75
CA TYR A 225 30.16 -10.63 -33.55
C TYR A 225 31.45 -11.39 -33.18
N SER A 226 31.69 -11.66 -31.90
CA SER A 226 32.85 -12.45 -31.44
C SER A 226 32.81 -13.88 -31.99
N ARG A 227 31.64 -14.52 -32.05
CA ARG A 227 31.49 -15.87 -32.62
C ARG A 227 31.64 -15.88 -34.14
N ILE A 228 31.11 -14.87 -34.84
CA ILE A 228 31.28 -14.74 -36.30
C ILE A 228 32.75 -14.50 -36.64
N LEU A 229 33.46 -13.65 -35.88
CA LEU A 229 34.88 -13.37 -36.08
C LEU A 229 35.75 -14.61 -35.82
N GLU A 230 35.47 -15.40 -34.79
CA GLU A 230 36.16 -16.67 -34.55
C GLU A 230 35.93 -17.70 -35.68
N ILE A 231 34.72 -17.78 -36.23
CA ILE A 231 34.41 -18.66 -37.38
C ILE A 231 35.16 -18.19 -38.63
N CYS A 232 35.20 -16.89 -38.91
CA CYS A 232 35.93 -16.35 -40.07
C CYS A 232 37.45 -16.61 -39.96
N ILE A 233 38.04 -16.44 -38.77
CA ILE A 233 39.47 -16.73 -38.56
C ILE A 233 39.76 -18.22 -38.79
N GLN A 234 38.91 -19.13 -38.31
CA GLN A 234 39.06 -20.57 -38.52
C GLN A 234 38.96 -20.96 -40.01
N ILE A 235 38.08 -20.31 -40.78
CA ILE A 235 37.94 -20.56 -42.22
C ILE A 235 39.18 -20.06 -42.97
N SER A 236 39.67 -18.84 -42.70
CA SER A 236 40.87 -18.31 -43.36
C SER A 236 42.14 -19.12 -43.06
N ILE A 237 42.30 -19.63 -41.85
CA ILE A 237 43.42 -20.53 -41.49
C ILE A 237 43.34 -21.86 -42.25
N LYS A 238 42.11 -22.37 -42.47
CA LYS A 238 41.89 -23.63 -43.18
C LYS A 238 42.12 -23.49 -44.69
N THR A 239 41.81 -22.33 -45.27
CA THR A 239 42.05 -22.03 -46.69
C THR A 239 43.53 -21.75 -47.01
N MET A 240 44.33 -21.25 -46.06
CA MET A 240 45.78 -21.06 -46.27
C MET A 240 46.63 -22.33 -46.09
N ARG A 241 46.04 -23.43 -45.59
CA ARG A 241 46.72 -24.73 -45.41
C ARG A 241 46.42 -25.75 -46.52
N ALA A 242 45.56 -25.40 -47.47
CA ALA A 242 45.27 -26.19 -48.67
C ALA A 242 45.97 -25.54 -49.87
#